data_AF-A0A444KJE8-F1
#
_entry.id   AF-A0A444KJE8-F1
#
_cell.length_a   1.000
_cell.length_b   1.000
_cell.length_c   1.000
_cell.angle_alpha   90.00
_cell.angle_beta   90.00
_cell.angle_gamma   90.00
#
_symmetry.space_group_name_H-M   'P 1'
#
loop_
_entity.id
_entity.type
_entity.pdbx_description
1 polymer ?
#
loop_
_entity_poly.entity_id
_entity_poly.type
_entity_poly.pdbx_seq_one_letter_code
_entity_poly.pdbx_strand_id
1 'polypeptide(L)' 'MSDETGSYAIYPSLRGRSVFITGGGSGIGESLVRHFCA' A
#
# COMPACT_ATOMS: atom_id res chain seq x y z
N MET A 1 2.13 11.77 -28.20
CA MET A 1 1.97 11.94 -26.74
C MET A 1 3.35 11.77 -26.17
N SER A 2 4.03 12.86 -25.83
CA SER A 2 5.33 12.81 -25.16
C SER A 2 5.11 12.24 -23.76
N ASP A 3 5.51 10.99 -23.55
CA ASP A 3 5.65 10.41 -22.21
C ASP A 3 6.74 11.20 -21.50
N GLU A 4 6.32 12.21 -20.74
CA GLU A 4 7.14 12.80 -19.71
C GLU A 4 7.33 11.69 -18.67
N THR A 5 8.45 10.95 -18.76
CA THR A 5 8.84 9.93 -17.78
C THR A 5 9.17 10.60 -16.45
N GLY A 6 8.14 11.09 -15.75
CA GLY A 6 8.23 11.47 -14.36
C GLY A 6 8.62 10.23 -13.58
N SER A 7 9.81 10.28 -12.95
CA SER A 7 10.25 9.20 -12.06
C SER A 7 9.15 8.95 -11.03
N TYR A 8 8.61 7.73 -11.00
CA TYR A 8 7.65 7.33 -9.97
C TYR A 8 8.30 7.40 -8.59
N ALA A 9 7.49 7.60 -7.56
CA ALA A 9 7.94 7.46 -6.20
C ALA A 9 8.31 5.99 -5.93
N ILE A 10 9.51 5.76 -5.41
CA ILE A 10 9.92 4.43 -4.94
C ILE A 10 9.58 4.32 -3.47
N TYR A 11 8.62 3.45 -3.15
CA TYR A 11 8.27 3.10 -1.78
C TYR A 11 9.05 1.84 -1.35
N PRO A 12 9.88 1.92 -0.30
CA PRO A 12 10.61 0.76 0.18
C PRO A 12 9.66 -0.29 0.77
N SER A 13 10.14 -1.52 0.91
CA SER A 13 9.38 -2.60 1.56
C SER A 13 9.02 -2.22 3.01
N LEU A 14 7.79 -2.55 3.41
CA LEU A 14 7.30 -2.41 4.79
C LEU A 14 7.53 -3.66 5.65
N ARG A 15 8.32 -4.64 5.17
CA ARG A 15 8.63 -5.85 5.96
C ARG A 15 9.23 -5.47 7.32
N GLY A 16 8.65 -6.02 8.39
CA GLY A 16 9.08 -5.76 9.77
C GLY A 16 8.73 -4.36 10.28
N ARG A 17 7.91 -3.59 9.55
CA ARG A 17 7.39 -2.30 10.01
C ARG A 17 5.95 -2.48 10.51
N SER A 18 5.60 -1.79 11.59
CA SER A 18 4.21 -1.71 12.07
C SER A 18 3.39 -0.83 11.13
N VAL A 19 2.23 -1.33 10.70
CA VAL A 19 1.29 -0.60 9.83
C VAL A 19 -0.04 -0.47 10.58
N PHE A 20 -0.57 0.75 10.65
CA PHE A 20 -1.87 1.03 11.28
C PHE A 20 -2.90 1.34 10.21
N ILE A 21 -3.94 0.50 10.10
CA ILE A 21 -5.00 0.61 9.10
C ILE A 21 -6.31 0.93 9.80
N THR A 22 -6.90 2.07 9.49
CA THR A 22 -8.26 2.43 9.93
C THR A 22 -9.30 1.81 9.00
N GLY A 23 -10.51 1.54 9.51
CA GLY A 23 -11.58 0.94 8.70
C GLY A 23 -11.24 -0.45 8.13
N GLY A 24 -10.32 -1.18 8.74
CA GLY A 24 -9.81 -2.48 8.25
C GLY A 24 -10.81 -3.64 8.28
N GLY A 25 -12.06 -3.42 8.71
CA GLY A 25 -13.07 -4.46 8.88
C GLY A 25 -13.96 -4.70 7.66
N SER A 26 -13.97 -3.81 6.66
CA SER A 26 -14.76 -4.01 5.44
C SER A 26 -14.19 -3.25 4.24
N GLY A 27 -14.68 -3.60 3.03
CA GLY A 27 -14.37 -2.89 1.79
C GLY A 27 -12.86 -2.83 1.49
N ILE A 28 -12.38 -1.65 1.10
CA ILE A 28 -10.98 -1.42 0.72
C ILE A 28 -10.04 -1.69 1.89
N GLY A 29 -10.40 -1.23 3.10
CA GLY A 29 -9.56 -1.40 4.29
C GLY A 29 -9.32 -2.87 4.63
N GLU A 30 -10.34 -3.71 4.48
CA GLU A 30 -10.24 -5.15 4.71
C GLU A 30 -9.30 -5.83 3.71
N SER A 31 -9.35 -5.43 2.43
CA SER A 31 -8.41 -5.92 1.43
C SER A 31 -6.96 -5.57 1.79
N LEU A 32 -6.72 -4.34 2.27
CA LEU A 32 -5.39 -3.93 2.70
C LEU A 32 -4.88 -4.79 3.88
N VAL A 33 -5.71 -5.00 4.91
CA VAL A 33 -5.36 -5.85 6.06
C VAL A 33 -4.99 -7.27 5.60
N ARG A 34 -5.79 -7.88 4.72
CA ARG A 34 -5.50 -9.22 4.19
C ARG A 34 -4.14 -9.31 3.50
N HIS A 35 -3.76 -8.30 2.72
CA HIS A 35 -2.48 -8.31 2.02
C HIS A 35 -1.28 -8.09 2.94
N PHE A 36 -1.44 -7.40 4.06
CA PHE A 36 -0.36 -7.16 5.02
C PHE A 36 -0.19 -8.29 6.06
N CYS A 37 -1.23 -9.08 6.32
CA CYS A 37 -1.21 -10.13 7.36
C CYS A 37 -1.07 -11.57 6.83
N ALA A 38 -1.05 -11.79 5.51
CA ALA A 38 -0.89 -13.10 4.88
C ALA A 38 0.57 -13.57 4.82
#